data_AF-W1YAL9-F1
#
_entry.id   AF-W1YAL9-F1
#
_cell.length_a   1.000
_cell.length_b   1.000
_cell.length_c   1.000
_cell.angle_alpha   90.00
_cell.angle_beta   90.00
_cell.angle_gamma   90.00
#
_symmetry.space_group_name_H-M   'P 1'
#
loop_
_entity.id
_entity.type
_entity.pdbx_description
1 polymer ?
#
loop_
_entity_poly.entity_id
_entity_poly.type
_entity_poly.pdbx_seq_one_letter_code
_entity_poly.pdbx_strand_id
1 'polypeptide(L)'
;LCLSFDPTIETREEFGHWELDTVRGTKDKTDHILISLLERKSRLYVALRCPSARATDVKETLHAWLNTFKDVNLACLCKTITADNGLEFS
;
A
#
# COMPACT_ATOMS: atom_id res chain seq x y z
N LEU A 1 -0.73 10.34 -0.07
CA LEU A 1 -1.10 9.37 -1.11
C LEU A 1 -1.94 10.12 -2.12
N CYS A 2 -1.49 10.23 -3.37
CA CYS A 2 -2.25 10.87 -4.43
C CYS A 2 -3.20 9.82 -5.00
N LEU A 3 -4.51 10.04 -4.87
CA LEU A 3 -5.56 9.21 -5.45
C LEU A 3 -5.80 9.70 -6.89
N SER A 4 -4.95 9.27 -7.83
CA SER A 4 -5.19 9.49 -9.26
C SER A 4 -5.39 8.15 -9.94
N PHE A 5 -6.60 7.92 -10.46
CA PHE A 5 -6.93 6.76 -11.28
C PHE A 5 -6.42 7.03 -12.70
N ASP A 6 -5.21 6.55 -13.00
CA ASP A 6 -4.68 6.57 -14.37
C ASP A 6 -4.91 5.18 -15.01
N PRO A 7 -5.69 5.08 -16.10
CA PRO A 7 -5.97 3.80 -16.75
C PRO A 7 -4.72 3.11 -17.30
N THR A 8 -3.60 3.82 -17.48
CA THR A 8 -2.31 3.23 -17.86
C THR A 8 -1.74 2.30 -16.77
N ILE A 9 -2.14 2.46 -15.51
CA ILE A 9 -1.71 1.60 -14.39
C ILE A 9 -2.19 0.15 -14.57
N GLU A 10 -3.30 -0.06 -15.30
CA GLU A 10 -3.83 -1.40 -15.61
C GLU A 10 -3.03 -2.14 -16.68
N THR A 11 -2.20 -1.45 -17.48
CA THR A 11 -1.40 -2.11 -18.54
C THR A 11 -0.22 -2.90 -17.97
N ARG A 12 0.18 -2.62 -16.72
CA ARG A 12 1.28 -3.27 -15.99
C ARG A 12 2.63 -3.17 -16.71
N GLU A 13 2.80 -2.14 -17.55
CA GLU A 13 3.98 -1.98 -18.40
C GLU A 13 5.20 -1.42 -17.67
N GLU A 14 5.01 -0.74 -16.54
CA GLU A 14 6.08 -0.13 -15.75
C GLU A 14 6.08 -0.56 -14.28
N PHE A 15 7.28 -0.56 -13.68
CA PHE A 15 7.47 -0.88 -12.27
C PHE A 15 7.17 0.35 -11.40
N GLY A 16 6.67 0.07 -10.19
CA GLY A 16 6.46 1.06 -9.14
C GLY A 16 4.98 1.40 -8.91
N HIS A 17 4.06 0.64 -9.51
CA HIS A 17 2.63 0.76 -9.26
C HIS A 17 2.18 -0.35 -8.32
N TRP A 18 1.66 0.03 -7.17
CA TRP A 18 1.31 -0.88 -6.09
C TRP A 18 -0.20 -0.87 -5.86
N GLU A 19 -0.77 -2.06 -5.72
CA GLU A 19 -2.12 -2.26 -5.20
C GLU A 19 -2.04 -2.50 -3.70
N LEU A 20 -2.86 -1.78 -2.93
CA LEU A 20 -2.96 -1.90 -1.49
C LEU A 20 -4.31 -2.54 -1.14
N ASP A 21 -4.26 -3.57 -0.30
CA ASP A 21 -5.44 -4.16 0.34
C ASP A 21 -5.21 -4.28 1.85
N THR A 22 -6.29 -4.27 2.65
CA THR A 22 -6.21 -4.50 4.09
C THR A 22 -6.99 -5.72 4.54
N VAL A 23 -6.34 -6.55 5.36
CA VAL A 23 -6.95 -7.73 5.95
C VAL A 23 -7.10 -7.53 7.45
N ARG A 24 -8.34 -7.56 7.94
CA ARG A 24 -8.65 -7.51 9.37
C ARG A 24 -8.62 -8.92 9.97
N GLY A 25 -7.93 -9.08 11.10
CA GLY A 25 -8.02 -10.28 11.92
C GLY A 25 -9.41 -10.46 12.54
N THR A 26 -9.82 -11.71 12.78
CA THR A 26 -11.17 -12.07 13.26
C THR A 26 -11.31 -12.09 14.79
N LYS A 27 -10.25 -11.82 15.56
CA LYS A 27 -10.27 -12.06 17.01
C LYS A 27 -10.81 -10.88 17.82
N ASP A 28 -10.39 -9.64 17.55
CA ASP A 28 -10.85 -8.48 18.32
C ASP A 28 -11.01 -7.22 17.45
N LYS A 29 -12.01 -6.37 17.75
CA LYS A 29 -12.26 -5.11 17.02
C LYS A 29 -11.17 -4.05 17.22
N THR A 30 -10.19 -4.32 18.08
CA THR A 30 -8.98 -3.53 18.32
C THR A 30 -7.75 -4.15 17.64
N ASP A 31 -7.92 -5.17 16.80
CA ASP A 31 -6.81 -5.90 16.23
C ASP A 31 -6.00 -5.09 15.21
N HIS A 32 -4.72 -5.42 15.19
CA HIS A 32 -3.82 -5.05 14.12
C HIS A 32 -4.39 -5.57 12.80
N ILE A 33 -4.21 -4.80 11.74
CA ILE A 33 -4.51 -5.26 10.38
C ILE A 33 -3.23 -5.69 9.69
N LEU A 34 -3.38 -6.49 8.65
CA LEU A 34 -2.33 -6.72 7.68
C LEU A 34 -2.58 -5.84 6.47
N ILE A 35 -1.63 -4.98 6.13
CA ILE A 35 -1.59 -4.30 4.84
C ILE A 35 -0.87 -5.24 3.88
N SER A 36 -1.48 -5.50 2.74
CA SER A 36 -0.83 -6.16 1.63
C SER A 36 -0.59 -5.18 0.50
N LEU A 37 0.62 -5.21 -0.06
CA LEU A 37 1.04 -4.42 -1.19
C LEU A 37 1.47 -5.37 -2.31
N LEU A 38 0.85 -5.25 -3.47
CA LEU A 38 1.18 -6.03 -4.65
C LEU A 38 1.67 -5.11 -5.76
N GLU A 39 2.94 -5.25 -6.15
CA GLU A 39 3.47 -4.52 -7.29
C GLU A 39 2.95 -5.15 -8.59
N ARG A 40 2.34 -4.32 -9.45
CA ARG A 40 1.50 -4.82 -10.54
C ARG A 40 2.28 -5.45 -11.69
N LYS A 41 3.53 -5.04 -11.94
CA LYS A 41 4.37 -5.56 -13.04
C LYS A 41 5.15 -6.82 -12.64
N SER A 42 5.97 -6.70 -11.60
CA SER A 42 6.87 -7.72 -11.06
C SER A 42 6.18 -8.75 -10.18
N ARG A 43 4.96 -8.47 -9.69
CA ARG A 43 4.23 -9.28 -8.70
C ARG A 43 4.96 -9.42 -7.37
N LEU A 44 5.85 -8.48 -7.05
CA LEU A 44 6.45 -8.39 -5.73
C LEU A 44 5.34 -8.15 -4.69
N TYR A 45 5.32 -8.98 -3.66
CA TYR A 45 4.33 -8.92 -2.60
C TYR A 45 4.99 -8.51 -1.29
N VAL A 46 4.39 -7.55 -0.59
CA VAL A 46 4.83 -7.07 0.71
C VAL A 46 3.67 -7.12 1.68
N ALA A 47 3.89 -7.74 2.83
CA ALA A 47 2.93 -7.82 3.93
C ALA A 47 3.45 -7.01 5.12
N LEU A 48 2.69 -6.00 5.55
CA LEU A 48 3.04 -5.12 6.66
C LEU A 48 2.00 -5.25 7.76
N ARG A 49 2.46 -5.36 9.01
CA ARG A 49 1.58 -5.29 10.17
C ARG A 49 1.30 -3.83 10.49
N CYS A 50 0.04 -3.45 10.56
CA CYS A 50 -0.41 -2.09 10.90
C CYS A 50 -1.24 -2.11 12.19
N PRO A 51 -1.08 -1.13 13.10
CA PRO A 51 -1.83 -1.09 14.36
C PRO A 51 -3.35 -1.08 14.21
N SER A 52 -3.89 -0.47 13.15
CA SER A 52 -5.32 -0.48 12.85
C SER A 52 -5.61 -0.11 11.39
N ALA A 53 -6.87 -0.25 10.96
CA ALA A 53 -7.34 0.23 9.65
C ALA A 53 -7.54 1.75 9.54
N ARG A 54 -7.23 2.53 10.59
CA ARG A 54 -7.33 3.99 10.51
C ARG A 54 -6.34 4.50 9.45
N ALA A 55 -6.79 5.40 8.59
CA ALA A 55 -5.97 6.01 7.53
C ALA A 55 -4.65 6.59 8.06
N THR A 56 -4.63 7.14 9.29
CA THR A 56 -3.41 7.62 9.94
C THR A 56 -2.40 6.50 10.17
N ASP A 57 -2.84 5.37 10.73
CA ASP A 57 -1.95 4.26 11.09
C ASP A 57 -1.44 3.56 9.82
N VAL A 58 -2.29 3.43 8.79
CA VAL A 58 -1.88 2.91 7.49
C VAL A 58 -0.84 3.82 6.85
N LYS A 59 -1.08 5.13 6.84
CA LYS A 59 -0.14 6.11 6.30
C LYS A 59 1.22 6.06 7.01
N GLU A 60 1.24 6.04 8.33
CA GLU A 60 2.48 5.94 9.10
C GLU A 60 3.22 4.62 8.84
N THR A 61 2.49 3.51 8.75
CA THR A 61 3.06 2.19 8.42
C THR A 61 3.71 2.18 7.03
N LEU A 62 3.05 2.75 6.03
CA LEU A 62 3.59 2.89 4.67
C LEU A 62 4.80 3.82 4.63
N HIS A 63 4.76 4.95 5.35
CA HIS A 63 5.89 5.87 5.44
C HIS A 63 7.09 5.20 6.10
N ALA A 64 6.89 4.46 7.19
CA ALA A 64 7.96 3.73 7.87
C ALA A 64 8.58 2.68 6.93
N TRP A 65 7.76 1.94 6.19
CA TRP A 65 8.23 0.97 5.19
C TRP A 65 9.02 1.64 4.06
N LEU A 66 8.49 2.70 3.44
CA LEU A 66 9.20 3.45 2.38
C LEU A 66 10.53 4.04 2.89
N ASN A 67 10.56 4.51 4.13
CA ASN A 67 11.79 5.05 4.74
C ASN A 67 12.88 3.99 4.94
N THR A 68 12.57 2.68 4.93
CA THR A 68 13.60 1.63 4.90
C THR A 68 14.42 1.64 3.61
N PHE A 69 13.90 2.28 2.57
CA PHE A 69 14.49 2.41 1.24
C PHE A 69 14.93 3.85 0.93
N LYS A 70 15.07 4.72 1.93
CA LYS A 70 15.40 6.14 1.72
C LYS A 70 16.72 6.39 0.97
N ASP A 71 17.64 5.43 1.04
CA ASP A 71 18.96 5.50 0.38
C ASP A 71 18.92 5.00 -1.08
N VAL A 72 17.76 4.50 -1.54
CA VAL A 72 17.50 4.18 -2.95
C VAL A 72 16.56 5.21 -3.58
N ASN A 73 16.49 5.22 -4.90
CA ASN A 73 15.59 6.11 -5.64
C ASN A 73 14.13 5.72 -5.38
N LEU A 74 13.51 6.34 -4.37
CA LEU A 74 12.11 6.11 -3.97
C LEU A 74 11.11 6.32 -5.11
N ALA A 75 11.38 7.27 -6.03
CA ALA A 75 10.53 7.51 -7.18
C ALA A 75 10.56 6.36 -8.19
N CYS A 76 11.64 5.57 -8.21
CA CYS A 76 11.70 4.32 -8.97
C CYS A 76 10.99 3.17 -8.24
N LEU A 77 11.05 3.15 -6.91
CA LEU A 77 10.43 2.11 -6.09
C LEU A 77 8.90 2.21 -6.03
N CYS A 78 8.39 3.43 -5.89
CA CYS A 78 6.98 3.69 -5.64
C CYS A 78 6.54 4.96 -6.38
N LYS A 79 5.82 4.75 -7.48
CA LYS A 79 5.19 5.80 -8.30
C LYS A 79 3.76 6.05 -7.85
N THR A 80 2.96 4.98 -7.72
CA THR A 80 1.59 5.06 -7.22
C THR A 80 1.28 3.92 -6.27
N ILE A 81 0.41 4.20 -5.31
CA ILE A 81 -0.24 3.21 -4.45
C ILE A 81 -1.74 3.44 -4.60
N THR A 82 -2.46 2.46 -5.13
CA THR A 82 -3.91 2.47 -5.24
C THR A 82 -4.48 1.49 -4.22
N ALA A 83 -5.30 1.98 -3.30
CA ALA A 83 -6.13 1.09 -2.49
C ALA A 83 -7.35 0.67 -3.31
N ASP A 84 -7.88 -0.53 -3.07
CA ASP A 84 -9.25 -0.82 -3.51
C ASP A 84 -10.21 0.17 -2.81
N ASN A 85 -11.39 0.42 -3.39
CA ASN A 85 -12.36 1.40 -2.87
C ASN A 85 -13.03 0.96 -1.56
N GLY A 86 -12.32 0.27 -0.67
CA GLY A 86 -12.68 0.19 0.73
C GLY A 86 -12.78 1.61 1.31
N LEU A 87 -13.90 1.90 1.97
CA LEU A 87 -14.21 3.14 2.72
C LEU A 87 -13.15 3.54 3.78
N GLU A 88 -12.05 2.80 3.90
CA GLU A 88 -11.00 2.97 4.90
C GLU A 88 -10.03 4.11 4.57
N PHE A 89 -10.14 4.69 3.37
CA PHE A 89 -9.24 5.74 2.87
C PHE A 89 -9.92 7.02 2.34
N SER A 90 -11.26 7.13 2.45
CA SER A 90 -12.03 8.34 2.09
C SER A 90 -12.23 9.31 3.23
#